data_AF-A0A929KK29-F1
#
_entry.id   AF-A0A929KK29-F1
#
_cell.length_a   1.000
_cell.length_b   1.000
_cell.length_c   1.000
_cell.angle_alpha   90.00
_cell.angle_beta   90.00
_cell.angle_gamma   90.00
#
_symmetry.space_group_name_H-M   'P 1'
#
loop_
_entity.id
_entity.type
_entity.pdbx_description
1 polymer ?
#
loop_
_entity_poly.entity_id
_entity_poly.type
_entity_poly.pdbx_seq_one_letter_code
_entity_poly.pdbx_strand_id
1 'polypeptide(L)'
;MLAAIGAIALFSLPFLLYVILRRYLPAWNPPVWLLVLSVAGVLLAVGGSVWYGQDRGMRPGSNYVPARIGPDGRLVPGHVASEEEKTTR
;
A
#
# COMPACT_ATOMS: atom_id res chain seq x y z
N MET A 1 20.09 7.34 -8.64
CA MET A 1 19.75 8.77 -8.79
C MET A 1 18.27 9.02 -9.08
N LEU A 2 17.69 8.39 -10.12
CA LEU A 2 16.26 8.51 -10.47
C LEU A 2 15.28 8.16 -9.32
N ALA A 3 15.52 7.06 -8.59
CA ALA A 3 14.67 6.66 -7.45
C ALA A 3 14.65 7.69 -6.31
N ALA A 4 15.80 8.34 -6.04
CA ALA A 4 15.91 9.38 -5.02
C ALA A 4 15.15 10.65 -5.42
N ILE A 5 15.20 11.03 -6.70
CA ILE A 5 14.43 12.16 -7.24
C ILE A 5 12.93 11.88 -7.10
N GLY A 6 12.49 10.66 -7.42
CA GLY A 6 11.09 10.26 -7.23
C GLY A 6 10.64 10.36 -5.78
N ALA A 7 11.43 9.85 -4.84
CA ALA A 7 11.12 9.93 -3.41
C ALA A 7 11.02 11.38 -2.91
N ILE A 8 11.98 12.23 -3.30
CA ILE A 8 11.98 13.66 -2.93
C ILE A 8 10.77 14.38 -3.53
N ALA A 9 10.42 14.10 -4.78
CA ALA A 9 9.27 14.69 -5.44
C ALA A 9 7.95 14.28 -4.76
N LEU A 10 7.76 12.98 -4.48
CA LEU A 10 6.59 12.46 -3.77
C LEU A 10 6.48 13.00 -2.35
N PHE A 11 7.59 13.08 -1.63
CA PHE A 11 7.65 13.66 -0.29
C PHE A 11 7.30 15.15 -0.30
N SER A 12 7.77 15.89 -1.32
CA SER A 12 7.56 17.34 -1.43
C SER A 12 6.17 17.70 -1.98
N LEU A 13 5.48 16.76 -2.61
CA LEU A 13 4.22 16.97 -3.32
C LEU A 13 3.13 17.65 -2.46
N PRO A 14 2.79 17.21 -1.22
CA PRO A 14 1.74 17.85 -0.44
C PRO A 14 2.06 19.32 -0.12
N PHE A 15 3.33 19.64 0.13
CA PHE A 15 3.79 21.00 0.42
C PHE A 15 3.72 21.88 -0.83
N LEU A 16 4.18 21.37 -1.97
CA LEU A 16 4.11 22.10 -3.25
C LEU A 16 2.65 22.39 -3.62
N LEU A 17 1.76 21.40 -3.51
CA LEU A 17 0.33 21.59 -3.76
C LEU A 17 -0.26 22.65 -2.83
N TYR A 18 0.07 22.61 -1.54
CA TYR A 18 -0.39 23.62 -0.58
C TYR A 18 0.12 25.03 -0.93
N VAL A 19 1.40 25.18 -1.27
CA VAL A 19 1.99 26.47 -1.66
C VAL A 19 1.34 27.01 -2.94
N ILE A 20 1.19 26.17 -3.96
CA ILE A 20 0.52 26.52 -5.23
C ILE A 20 -0.91 26.97 -4.94
N LEU A 21 -1.67 26.17 -4.18
CA LEU A 21 -3.05 26.47 -3.83
C LEU A 21 -3.14 27.82 -3.09
N ARG A 22 -2.30 28.07 -2.09
CA ARG A 22 -2.32 29.33 -1.34
C ARG A 22 -1.91 30.53 -2.19
N ARG A 23 -0.99 30.33 -3.15
CA ARG A 23 -0.51 31.37 -4.05
C ARG A 23 -1.57 31.82 -5.06
N TYR A 24 -2.38 30.88 -5.57
CA TYR A 24 -3.40 31.14 -6.59
C TYR A 24 -4.81 31.33 -6.02
N LEU A 25 -5.09 30.78 -4.83
CA LEU A 25 -6.38 30.86 -4.14
C LEU A 25 -6.21 31.35 -2.67
N PRO A 26 -5.72 32.59 -2.44
CA PRO A 26 -5.36 33.07 -1.10
C PRO A 26 -6.56 33.24 -0.15
N ALA A 27 -7.75 33.47 -0.68
CA ALA A 27 -8.99 33.65 0.09
C ALA A 27 -9.87 32.39 0.12
N TRP A 28 -9.41 31.27 -0.45
CA TRP A 28 -10.20 30.05 -0.47
C TRP A 28 -10.19 29.39 0.91
N ASN A 29 -11.37 29.33 1.53
CA ASN A 29 -11.64 28.52 2.69
C ASN A 29 -12.47 27.32 2.24
N PRO A 30 -11.96 26.08 2.37
CA PRO A 30 -12.73 24.92 1.99
C PRO A 30 -13.99 24.84 2.86
N PRO A 31 -15.19 24.68 2.26
CA PRO A 31 -16.40 24.48 3.04
C PRO A 31 -16.31 23.22 3.89
N VAL A 32 -16.96 23.24 5.06
CA VAL A 32 -16.89 22.16 6.07
C VAL A 32 -17.22 20.78 5.48
N TRP A 33 -18.15 20.69 4.53
CA TRP A 33 -18.51 19.41 3.90
C TRP A 33 -17.34 18.77 3.14
N LEU A 34 -16.44 19.55 2.53
CA LEU A 34 -15.24 19.01 1.88
C LEU A 34 -14.27 18.41 2.91
N LEU A 35 -14.16 19.03 4.09
CA LEU A 35 -13.36 18.51 5.19
C LEU A 35 -13.96 17.19 5.69
N VAL A 36 -15.29 17.13 5.86
CA VAL A 36 -16.00 15.90 6.25
C VAL A 36 -15.79 14.79 5.22
N LEU A 37 -15.93 15.08 3.92
CA LEU A 37 -15.70 14.09 2.86
C LEU A 37 -14.25 13.62 2.82
N SER A 38 -13.30 14.53 3.06
CA SER A 38 -11.87 14.19 3.10
C SER A 38 -11.58 13.23 4.27
N VAL A 39 -12.11 13.53 5.45
CA VAL A 39 -12.00 12.64 6.63
C VAL A 39 -12.68 11.30 6.36
N ALA A 40 -13.90 11.30 5.80
CA ALA A 40 -14.62 10.07 5.46
C ALA A 40 -13.83 9.23 4.44
N GLY A 41 -13.26 9.85 3.40
CA GLY A 41 -12.43 9.17 2.41
C GLY A 41 -11.17 8.54 3.02
N VAL A 42 -10.49 9.24 3.93
CA VAL A 42 -9.34 8.68 4.66
C VAL A 42 -9.76 7.50 5.52
N LEU A 43 -10.87 7.61 6.25
CA LEU A 43 -11.38 6.51 7.07
C LEU A 43 -11.77 5.29 6.22
N LEU A 44 -12.38 5.49 5.06
CA LEU A 44 -12.69 4.42 4.12
C LEU A 44 -11.43 3.77 3.55
N ALA A 45 -10.41 4.56 3.20
CA ALA A 45 -9.14 4.05 2.69
C ALA A 45 -8.40 3.23 3.75
N VAL A 46 -8.32 3.74 4.98
CA VAL A 46 -7.70 3.02 6.10
C VAL A 46 -8.50 1.76 6.44
N GLY A 47 -9.82 1.88 6.60
CA GLY A 47 -10.70 0.75 6.90
C GLY A 47 -10.64 -0.34 5.82
N GLY A 48 -10.69 0.06 4.56
CA GLY A 48 -10.55 -0.85 3.42
C GLY A 48 -9.18 -1.53 3.37
N SER A 49 -8.10 -0.80 3.69
CA SER A 49 -6.75 -1.36 3.76
C SER A 49 -6.62 -2.41 4.87
N VAL A 50 -7.19 -2.14 6.05
CA VAL A 50 -7.20 -3.09 7.17
C VAL A 50 -8.02 -4.33 6.81
N TRP A 51 -9.23 -4.14 6.28
CA TRP A 51 -10.11 -5.23 5.89
C TRP A 51 -9.48 -6.13 4.82
N TYR A 52 -8.94 -5.53 3.75
CA TYR A 52 -8.27 -6.27 2.68
C TYR A 52 -6.97 -6.94 3.15
N GLY A 53 -6.21 -6.27 4.03
CA GLY A 53 -5.00 -6.82 4.62
C GLY A 53 -5.25 -8.04 5.51
N GLN A 54 -6.41 -8.10 6.17
CA GLN A 54 -6.81 -9.26 6.95
C GLN A 54 -7.21 -10.46 6.07
N ASP A 55 -7.86 -10.22 4.93
CA ASP A 55 -8.28 -11.28 3.99
C ASP A 55 -7.10 -11.92 3.25
N ARG A 56 -6.10 -11.11 2.84
CA ARG A 56 -4.97 -11.57 2.01
C ARG A 56 -3.64 -11.66 2.72
N GLY A 57 -3.63 -11.37 4.01
CA GLY A 57 -2.42 -11.39 4.83
C GLY A 57 -1.96 -12.82 5.12
N MET A 58 -0.65 -13.05 4.99
CA MET A 58 -0.02 -14.25 5.55
C MET A 58 -0.06 -14.16 7.08
N ARG A 59 -0.31 -15.29 7.77
CA ARG A 59 -0.30 -15.31 9.23
C ARG A 59 1.06 -14.83 9.75
N PRO A 60 1.11 -14.00 10.81
CA PRO A 60 2.36 -13.63 11.43
C PRO A 60 3.18 -14.88 11.81
N GLY A 61 4.46 -14.91 11.40
CA GLY A 61 5.35 -16.05 11.64
C GLY A 61 5.27 -17.19 10.62
N SER A 62 4.46 -17.07 9.57
CA SER A 62 4.39 -18.08 8.53
C SER A 62 5.61 -18.02 7.59
N ASN A 63 6.18 -19.18 7.23
CA ASN A 63 7.30 -19.25 6.30
C ASN A 63 6.81 -19.09 4.86
N TYR A 64 7.29 -18.05 4.19
CA TYR A 64 7.03 -17.86 2.77
C TYR A 64 7.93 -18.76 1.93
N VAL A 65 7.32 -19.50 1.01
CA VAL A 65 8.02 -20.28 -0.03
C VAL A 65 7.95 -19.48 -1.33
N PRO A 66 9.09 -19.04 -1.89
CA PRO A 66 9.10 -18.25 -3.11
C PRO A 66 8.63 -19.07 -4.31
N ALA A 67 8.05 -18.37 -5.29
CA ALA A 67 7.69 -18.96 -6.57
C ALA A 67 8.94 -19.55 -7.24
N ARG A 68 8.81 -20.76 -7.80
CA ARG A 68 9.90 -21.48 -8.45
C ARG A 68 9.42 -22.13 -9.75
N ILE A 69 10.34 -22.38 -10.66
CA ILE A 69 10.06 -23.19 -11.85
C ILE A 69 10.23 -24.66 -11.46
N GLY A 70 9.17 -25.45 -11.67
CA GLY A 70 9.15 -26.88 -11.43
C GLY A 70 10.00 -27.65 -12.46
N PRO A 71 10.33 -28.92 -12.18
CA PRO A 71 11.10 -29.76 -13.10
C PRO A 71 10.39 -30.04 -14.43
N ASP A 72 9.08 -29.83 -14.49
CA ASP A 72 8.21 -29.88 -15.67
C ASP A 72 8.18 -28.54 -16.44
N GLY A 73 8.97 -27.54 -16.03
CA GLY A 73 9.00 -26.21 -16.61
C GLY A 73 7.80 -25.34 -16.24
N ARG A 74 6.89 -25.80 -15.37
CA ARG A 74 5.74 -25.01 -14.94
C ARG A 74 6.09 -24.08 -13.79
N LEU A 75 5.48 -22.89 -13.78
CA LEU A 75 5.62 -21.96 -12.66
C LEU A 75 4.81 -22.48 -11.48
N VAL A 76 5.48 -22.78 -10.37
CA VAL A 76 4.86 -23.05 -9.07
C VAL A 76 4.74 -21.70 -8.34
N PRO A 77 3.50 -21.20 -8.10
CA PRO A 77 3.30 -19.94 -7.39
C PRO A 77 3.86 -19.98 -5.98
N GLY A 78 4.29 -18.81 -5.47
CA GLY A 78 4.71 -18.69 -4.08
C GLY A 78 3.53 -18.96 -3.14
N HIS A 79 3.78 -19.72 -2.08
CA HIS A 79 2.78 -20.11 -1.10
C HIS A 79 3.36 -20.05 0.31
N VAL A 80 2.50 -20.21 1.29
CA VAL A 80 2.92 -20.38 2.68
C VAL A 80 3.29 -21.85 2.87
N ALA A 81 4.41 -22.15 3.53
CA ALA A 81 4.77 -23.52 3.86
C ALA A 81 3.68 -24.13 4.77
N SER A 82 3.00 -25.17 4.31
CA SER A 82 2.10 -25.97 5.15
C SER A 82 2.92 -26.92 6.01
N GLU A 83 2.44 -27.26 7.21
CA GLU A 83 3.16 -28.13 8.16
C GLU A 83 3.45 -29.54 7.60
N GLU A 84 2.74 -29.96 6.55
CA GLU A 84 2.95 -31.25 5.86
C GLU A 84 4.31 -31.35 5.14
N GLU A 85 4.90 -30.24 4.69
CA GLU A 85 6.21 -30.25 4.02
C GLU A 85 7.39 -30.44 5.02
N LYS A 86 7.10 -30.44 6.33
CA LYS A 86 8.13 -30.59 7.38
C LYS A 86 8.44 -32.05 7.74
N THR A 87 7.63 -33.01 7.31
CA THR A 87 7.74 -34.44 7.71
C THR A 87 8.55 -35.29 6.74
N THR A 88 8.87 -34.78 5.55
CA THR A 88 9.69 -35.51 4.55
C THR A 88 11.09 -34.92 4.49
N ARG A 89 11.85 -35.05 5.59
CA ARG A 89 13.30 -34.80 5.58
C ARG A 89 14.04 -35.87 6.35
#